data_AF-A0A1R3R694-F1
#
_entry.id   AF-A0A1R3R694-F1
#
_cell.length_a   1.000
_cell.length_b   1.000
_cell.length_c   1.000
_cell.angle_alpha   90.00
_cell.angle_beta   90.00
_cell.angle_gamma   90.00
#
_symmetry.space_group_name_H-M   'P 1'
#
loop_
_entity.id
_entity.type
_entity.pdbx_description
1 polymer ?
#
loop_
_entity_poly.entity_id
_entity_poly.type
_entity_poly.pdbx_seq_one_letter_code
_entity_poly.pdbx_strand_id
1 'polypeptide(L)'
;MAAAALLVSVPSVLATSASCNSSALNTTLGLYPITVANTTVFDVAKATNRGVCDIGRYNLMADVTIIPNVGQTLVIPPEVCDPDSETCLLSSVTRTKTCINGGPRLYYTVNGDTLDIVAQRLNITTASLMSDDTAFTADEVLTPGQFLKVPLCSPSECTMKPFTLEFGVYKDIADEYDTTVGQIMMLSPTYNYSTALFDGKSRPSLDLPFNCTATSTNITVLS
;
A
#
# COMPACT_ATOMS: atom_id res chain seq x y z
N MET A 1 -2.35 57.47 22.54
CA MET A 1 -3.37 56.92 21.63
C MET A 1 -3.18 55.42 21.59
N ALA A 2 -4.00 54.68 22.32
CA ALA A 2 -3.91 53.23 22.43
C ALA A 2 -4.75 52.59 21.31
N ALA A 3 -4.12 51.78 20.47
CA ALA A 3 -4.80 51.00 19.43
C ALA A 3 -5.29 49.69 20.05
N ALA A 4 -6.60 49.51 20.10
CA ALA A 4 -7.25 48.27 20.53
C ALA A 4 -7.29 47.28 19.36
N ALA A 5 -6.67 46.11 19.53
CA ALA A 5 -6.77 45.00 18.59
C ALA A 5 -8.06 44.21 18.85
N LEU A 6 -8.98 44.17 17.87
CA LEU A 6 -10.14 43.28 17.89
C LEU A 6 -9.72 41.88 17.42
N LEU A 7 -9.76 40.91 18.33
CA LEU A 7 -9.69 39.49 18.03
C LEU A 7 -11.07 39.04 17.51
N VAL A 8 -11.14 38.72 16.23
CA VAL A 8 -12.32 38.07 15.61
C VAL A 8 -12.14 36.56 15.79
N SER A 9 -12.92 35.96 16.68
CA SER A 9 -13.02 34.51 16.84
C SER A 9 -13.87 33.92 15.70
N VAL A 10 -13.24 33.19 14.79
CA VAL A 10 -13.94 32.40 13.76
C VAL A 10 -14.54 31.16 14.43
N PRO A 11 -15.84 30.88 14.30
CA PRO A 11 -16.42 29.65 14.83
C PRO A 11 -15.97 28.47 13.95
N SER A 12 -15.28 27.51 14.57
CA SER A 12 -14.97 26.22 13.97
C SER A 12 -16.28 25.47 13.72
N VAL A 13 -16.65 25.31 12.46
CA VAL A 13 -17.79 24.46 12.06
C VAL A 13 -17.33 23.01 12.20
N LEU A 14 -17.62 22.38 13.34
CA LEU A 14 -17.61 20.93 13.47
C LEU A 14 -18.70 20.41 12.53
N ALA A 15 -18.29 19.78 11.43
CA ALA A 15 -19.19 19.01 10.59
C ALA A 15 -19.77 17.88 11.46
N THR A 16 -21.03 18.01 11.85
CA THR A 16 -21.79 16.94 12.48
C THR A 16 -21.89 15.80 11.49
N SER A 17 -21.19 14.69 11.75
CA SER A 17 -21.44 13.43 11.07
C SER A 17 -22.94 13.13 11.19
N ALA A 18 -23.59 12.84 10.07
CA ALA A 18 -24.94 12.30 10.09
C ALA A 18 -24.91 11.07 11.01
N SER A 19 -25.78 11.02 12.02
CA SER A 19 -25.82 9.90 12.95
C SER A 19 -26.08 8.61 12.17
N CYS A 20 -25.04 7.81 11.94
CA CYS A 20 -25.17 6.53 11.28
C CYS A 20 -26.06 5.61 12.12
N ASN A 21 -27.06 5.00 11.49
CA ASN A 21 -27.88 3.98 12.13
C ASN A 21 -27.22 2.61 11.99
N SER A 22 -26.45 2.22 13.02
CA SER A 22 -25.73 0.95 13.04
C SER A 22 -26.63 -0.28 12.91
N SER A 23 -27.91 -0.19 13.29
CA SER A 23 -28.89 -1.27 13.17
C SER A 23 -29.44 -1.46 11.74
N ALA A 24 -29.22 -0.48 10.85
CA ALA A 24 -29.66 -0.55 9.46
C ALA A 24 -28.54 -0.99 8.49
N LEU A 25 -27.32 -1.20 9.01
CA LEU A 25 -26.15 -1.57 8.21
C LEU A 25 -26.25 -2.99 7.67
N ASN A 26 -25.88 -3.19 6.41
CA ASN A 26 -25.74 -4.53 5.85
C ASN A 26 -24.48 -5.22 6.41
N THR A 27 -24.66 -6.17 7.32
CA THR A 27 -23.55 -6.88 7.97
C THR A 27 -23.00 -8.08 7.19
N THR A 28 -23.46 -8.30 5.96
CA THR A 28 -23.15 -9.50 5.18
C THR A 28 -21.95 -9.29 4.27
N LEU A 29 -21.14 -10.33 4.10
CA LEU A 29 -20.08 -10.35 3.08
C LEU A 29 -20.66 -10.52 1.68
N GLY A 30 -20.12 -9.77 0.73
CA GLY A 30 -20.46 -9.88 -0.68
C GLY A 30 -19.25 -10.24 -1.54
N LEU A 31 -19.52 -10.44 -2.83
CA LEU A 31 -18.51 -10.58 -3.87
C LEU A 31 -18.77 -9.55 -4.97
N TYR A 32 -17.71 -8.93 -5.46
CA TYR A 32 -17.74 -8.00 -6.58
C TYR A 32 -16.84 -8.51 -7.72
N PRO A 33 -17.40 -8.94 -8.87
CA PRO A 33 -16.61 -9.41 -9.99
C PRO A 33 -16.01 -8.25 -10.79
N ILE A 34 -14.72 -8.34 -11.09
CA ILE A 34 -14.03 -7.38 -11.96
C ILE A 34 -14.27 -7.79 -13.41
N THR A 35 -15.14 -7.05 -14.09
CA THR A 35 -15.56 -7.34 -15.47
C THR A 35 -15.05 -6.33 -16.49
N VAL A 36 -14.64 -5.15 -16.03
CA VAL A 36 -14.15 -4.04 -16.85
C VAL A 36 -12.66 -3.84 -16.57
N ALA A 37 -11.85 -3.76 -17.63
CA ALA A 37 -10.42 -3.47 -17.50
C ALA A 37 -10.19 -2.13 -16.81
N ASN A 38 -9.12 -2.05 -16.03
CA ASN A 38 -8.73 -0.86 -15.25
C ASN A 38 -9.72 -0.46 -14.15
N THR A 39 -10.68 -1.31 -13.77
CA THR A 39 -11.49 -1.10 -12.55
C THR A 39 -10.56 -1.12 -11.35
N THR A 40 -10.55 -0.05 -10.55
CA THR A 40 -9.71 0.06 -9.35
C THR A 40 -10.48 -0.34 -8.08
N VAL A 41 -9.77 -0.59 -6.98
CA VAL A 41 -10.41 -0.80 -5.66
C VAL A 41 -11.20 0.45 -5.23
N PHE A 42 -10.77 1.65 -5.65
CA PHE A 42 -11.48 2.91 -5.41
C PHE A 42 -12.84 2.97 -6.14
N ASP A 43 -12.91 2.46 -7.37
CA ASP A 43 -14.16 2.35 -8.11
C ASP A 43 -15.11 1.36 -7.44
N VAL A 44 -14.58 0.22 -6.97
CA VAL A 44 -15.36 -0.79 -6.25
C VAL A 44 -15.87 -0.25 -4.90
N ALA A 45 -15.03 0.43 -4.14
CA ALA A 45 -15.39 1.10 -2.90
C ALA A 45 -16.55 2.08 -3.10
N LYS A 46 -16.46 2.93 -4.14
CA LYS A 46 -17.53 3.86 -4.51
C LYS A 46 -18.80 3.14 -4.95
N ALA A 47 -18.70 2.09 -5.78
CA ALA A 47 -19.85 1.35 -6.29
C ALA A 47 -20.59 0.55 -5.21
N THR A 48 -19.86 0.13 -4.16
CA THR A 48 -20.41 -0.69 -3.07
C THR A 48 -20.67 0.09 -1.79
N ASN A 49 -20.37 1.40 -1.77
CA ASN A 49 -20.42 2.24 -0.57
C ASN A 49 -19.64 1.61 0.60
N ARG A 50 -18.36 1.30 0.37
CA ARG A 50 -17.41 0.76 1.35
C ARG A 50 -16.13 1.58 1.36
N GLY A 51 -15.35 1.43 2.43
CA GLY A 51 -14.01 1.99 2.51
C GLY A 51 -13.03 1.22 1.64
N VAL A 52 -12.11 1.94 0.98
CA VAL A 52 -11.05 1.33 0.16
C VAL A 52 -10.18 0.41 1.01
N CYS A 53 -9.83 0.84 2.22
CA CYS A 53 -9.01 0.07 3.14
C CYS A 53 -9.79 -1.07 3.79
N ASP A 54 -11.09 -0.90 4.02
CA ASP A 54 -11.94 -2.01 4.46
C ASP A 54 -11.94 -3.14 3.42
N ILE A 55 -12.13 -2.81 2.14
CA ILE A 55 -12.02 -3.79 1.04
C ILE A 55 -10.61 -4.38 1.01
N GLY A 56 -9.58 -3.55 1.08
CA GLY A 56 -8.18 -4.00 1.05
C GLY A 56 -7.87 -5.06 2.09
N ARG A 57 -8.22 -4.79 3.35
CA ARG A 57 -7.97 -5.70 4.47
C ARG A 57 -8.80 -6.98 4.39
N TYR A 58 -10.05 -6.90 3.91
CA TYR A 58 -10.88 -8.08 3.68
C TYR A 58 -10.44 -8.95 2.49
N ASN A 59 -9.60 -8.41 1.62
CA ASN A 59 -8.98 -9.12 0.51
C ASN A 59 -7.51 -9.43 0.75
N LEU A 60 -7.00 -9.20 1.97
CA LEU A 60 -5.61 -9.44 2.34
C LEU A 60 -4.61 -8.79 1.35
N MET A 61 -4.95 -7.65 0.77
CA MET A 61 -4.23 -7.11 -0.39
C MET A 61 -2.77 -6.78 -0.08
N ALA A 62 -1.87 -7.01 -1.03
CA ALA A 62 -0.51 -6.48 -0.96
C ALA A 62 -0.54 -4.94 -0.88
N ASP A 63 -1.27 -4.30 -1.81
CA ASP A 63 -1.49 -2.86 -1.83
C ASP A 63 -2.80 -2.60 -2.61
N VAL A 64 -3.67 -1.74 -2.07
CA VAL A 64 -4.98 -1.43 -2.67
C VAL A 64 -4.89 -0.63 -3.97
N THR A 65 -3.71 -0.08 -4.28
CA THR A 65 -3.44 0.62 -5.54
C THR A 65 -3.15 -0.34 -6.70
N ILE A 66 -2.87 -1.62 -6.43
CA ILE A 66 -2.69 -2.64 -7.46
C ILE A 66 -4.02 -2.84 -8.18
N ILE A 67 -4.02 -2.61 -9.49
CA ILE A 67 -5.25 -2.68 -10.30
C ILE A 67 -5.65 -4.15 -10.50
N PRO A 68 -6.84 -4.58 -10.02
CA PRO A 68 -7.34 -5.93 -10.26
C PRO A 68 -7.46 -6.29 -11.74
N ASN A 69 -7.19 -7.55 -12.06
CA ASN A 69 -7.38 -8.08 -13.40
C ASN A 69 -8.84 -8.46 -13.65
N VAL A 70 -9.29 -8.34 -14.89
CA VAL A 70 -10.59 -8.86 -15.31
C VAL A 70 -10.68 -10.37 -15.03
N GLY A 71 -11.81 -10.80 -14.47
CA GLY A 71 -12.03 -12.17 -14.01
C GLY A 71 -11.71 -12.39 -12.53
N GLN A 72 -11.01 -11.45 -11.87
CA GLN A 72 -10.86 -11.47 -10.42
C GLN A 72 -12.18 -11.10 -9.73
N THR A 73 -12.30 -11.47 -8.46
CA THR A 73 -13.45 -11.13 -7.62
C THR A 73 -12.93 -10.62 -6.29
N LEU A 74 -13.47 -9.48 -5.83
CA LEU A 74 -13.14 -8.91 -4.54
C LEU A 74 -14.22 -9.23 -3.52
N VAL A 75 -13.80 -9.54 -2.29
CA VAL A 75 -14.67 -9.63 -1.13
C VAL A 75 -15.13 -8.22 -0.76
N ILE A 76 -16.44 -8.05 -0.60
CA ILE A 76 -17.04 -6.79 -0.14
C ILE A 76 -17.36 -6.94 1.35
N PRO A 77 -16.74 -6.13 2.23
CA PRO A 77 -16.92 -6.25 3.66
C PRO A 77 -18.33 -5.83 4.11
N PRO A 78 -18.72 -6.15 5.35
CA PRO A 78 -19.88 -5.56 6.00
C PRO A 78 -19.86 -4.03 5.98
N GLU A 79 -21.02 -3.41 6.03
CA GLU A 79 -21.13 -1.96 6.26
C GLU A 79 -20.63 -1.58 7.65
N VAL A 80 -19.94 -0.46 7.68
CA VAL A 80 -19.55 0.23 8.91
C VAL A 80 -20.02 1.67 8.83
N CYS A 81 -20.21 2.29 9.99
CA CYS A 81 -20.61 3.69 10.06
C CYS A 81 -19.53 4.66 9.60
N ASP A 82 -18.26 4.26 9.73
CA ASP A 82 -17.11 5.07 9.39
C ASP A 82 -16.18 4.24 8.48
N PRO A 83 -16.45 4.22 7.16
CA PRO A 83 -15.65 3.42 6.23
C PRO A 83 -14.26 4.02 6.05
N ASP A 84 -13.23 3.19 6.17
CA ASP A 84 -11.85 3.62 6.05
C ASP A 84 -11.36 3.53 4.61
N SER A 85 -10.96 4.66 4.04
CA SER A 85 -10.44 4.74 2.67
C SER A 85 -8.99 5.21 2.58
N GLU A 86 -8.35 5.53 3.71
CA GLU A 86 -7.08 6.27 3.67
C GLU A 86 -5.97 5.63 4.50
N THR A 87 -6.27 4.95 5.61
CA THR A 87 -5.20 4.57 6.56
C THR A 87 -4.26 3.49 6.03
N CYS A 88 -4.71 2.70 5.06
CA CYS A 88 -3.93 1.68 4.37
C CYS A 88 -3.11 2.23 3.19
N LEU A 89 -3.31 3.49 2.81
CA LEU A 89 -2.61 4.11 1.68
C LEU A 89 -1.22 4.58 2.10
N LEU A 90 -0.28 4.51 1.16
CA LEU A 90 1.02 5.13 1.33
C LEU A 90 0.88 6.64 1.16
N SER A 91 1.20 7.40 2.21
CA SER A 91 1.19 8.86 2.15
C SER A 91 2.26 9.37 1.17
N SER A 92 1.95 10.45 0.44
CA SER A 92 2.93 11.14 -0.40
C SER A 92 3.81 12.04 0.47
N VAL A 93 4.76 11.42 1.17
CA VAL A 93 5.78 12.12 1.96
C VAL A 93 7.03 12.37 1.10
N THR A 94 7.82 13.38 1.47
CA THR A 94 9.12 13.60 0.85
C THR A 94 10.05 12.43 1.17
N ARG A 95 10.29 11.57 0.19
CA ARG A 95 11.23 10.45 0.26
C ARG A 95 12.63 10.96 0.02
N THR A 96 13.56 10.68 0.94
CA THR A 96 14.96 11.14 0.85
C THR A 96 15.97 10.01 0.74
N LYS A 97 15.58 8.77 1.07
CA LYS A 97 16.46 7.60 0.94
C LYS A 97 16.74 7.31 -0.54
N THR A 98 17.96 6.89 -0.86
CA THR A 98 18.37 6.55 -2.24
C THR A 98 18.63 5.06 -2.42
N CYS A 99 18.42 4.26 -1.38
CA CYS A 99 18.58 2.81 -1.37
C CYS A 99 17.78 2.19 -0.23
N ILE A 100 17.52 0.89 -0.32
CA ILE A 100 16.95 0.10 0.78
C ILE A 100 18.04 -0.63 1.55
N ASN A 101 17.81 -0.89 2.83
CA ASN A 101 18.69 -1.72 3.65
C ASN A 101 18.38 -3.20 3.48
N GLY A 102 19.39 -4.06 3.50
CA GLY A 102 19.34 -5.52 3.41
C GLY A 102 19.00 -6.06 2.04
N GLY A 103 17.83 -5.70 1.50
CA GLY A 103 17.31 -6.18 0.23
C GLY A 103 15.82 -6.55 0.29
N PRO A 104 15.32 -7.36 -0.65
CA PRO A 104 16.01 -7.95 -1.82
C PRO A 104 16.44 -6.94 -2.90
N ARG A 105 17.01 -7.39 -4.03
CA ARG A 105 17.50 -6.51 -5.12
C ARG A 105 16.51 -6.29 -6.28
N LEU A 106 15.55 -7.20 -6.46
CA LEU A 106 14.67 -7.22 -7.63
C LEU A 106 13.23 -6.99 -7.21
N TYR A 107 12.58 -6.01 -7.83
CA TYR A 107 11.16 -5.72 -7.68
C TYR A 107 10.41 -6.23 -8.90
N TYR A 108 9.38 -7.05 -8.70
CA TYR A 108 8.53 -7.56 -9.78
C TYR A 108 7.36 -6.60 -9.99
N THR A 109 7.26 -6.02 -11.19
CA THR A 109 6.21 -5.04 -11.49
C THR A 109 4.83 -5.69 -11.54
N VAL A 110 3.84 -5.02 -10.97
CA VAL A 110 2.44 -5.42 -10.97
C VAL A 110 1.58 -4.40 -11.69
N ASN A 111 0.30 -4.70 -11.84
CA ASN A 111 -0.62 -3.87 -12.62
C ASN A 111 -0.82 -2.49 -11.98
N GLY A 112 -0.64 -1.44 -12.78
CA GLY A 112 -0.72 -0.05 -12.34
C GLY A 112 0.60 0.55 -11.85
N ASP A 113 1.70 -0.20 -11.85
CA ASP A 113 2.99 0.31 -11.40
C ASP A 113 3.53 1.41 -12.30
N THR A 114 4.10 2.43 -11.68
CA THR A 114 5.02 3.40 -12.26
C THR A 114 6.32 3.37 -11.44
N LEU A 115 7.41 3.98 -11.93
CA LEU A 115 8.62 4.10 -11.11
C LEU A 115 8.35 4.87 -9.81
N ASP A 116 7.46 5.87 -9.83
CA ASP A 116 7.10 6.64 -8.64
C ASP A 116 6.36 5.79 -7.59
N ILE A 117 5.37 4.98 -8.02
CA ILE A 117 4.63 4.06 -7.15
C ILE A 117 5.57 3.03 -6.54
N VAL A 118 6.46 2.43 -7.34
CA VAL A 118 7.44 1.45 -6.84
C VAL A 118 8.38 2.11 -5.83
N ALA A 119 8.88 3.31 -6.13
CA ALA A 119 9.73 4.05 -5.21
C ALA A 119 9.00 4.45 -3.91
N GLN A 120 7.70 4.75 -3.99
CA GLN A 120 6.85 5.01 -2.84
C GLN A 120 6.72 3.79 -1.94
N ARG A 121 6.43 2.62 -2.53
CA ARG A 121 6.35 1.34 -1.79
C ARG A 121 7.67 0.98 -1.10
N LEU A 122 8.80 1.33 -1.69
CA LEU A 122 10.15 1.09 -1.14
C LEU A 122 10.64 2.21 -0.21
N ASN A 123 9.90 3.32 -0.09
CA ASN A 123 10.30 4.51 0.64
C ASN A 123 11.70 5.04 0.23
N ILE A 124 11.98 5.06 -1.07
CA ILE A 124 13.19 5.63 -1.68
C ILE A 124 12.81 6.69 -2.70
N THR A 125 13.73 7.54 -3.14
CA THR A 125 13.47 8.53 -4.19
C THR A 125 13.21 7.88 -5.54
N THR A 126 12.33 8.46 -6.36
CA THR A 126 12.05 7.95 -7.72
C THR A 126 13.29 8.02 -8.61
N ALA A 127 14.09 9.08 -8.43
CA ALA A 127 15.39 9.24 -9.09
C ALA A 127 16.35 8.08 -8.78
N SER A 128 16.26 7.43 -7.61
CA SER A 128 17.12 6.28 -7.30
C SER A 128 16.76 5.00 -8.08
N LEU A 129 15.54 4.92 -8.61
CA LEU A 129 15.15 3.85 -9.54
C LEU A 129 15.44 4.21 -10.99
N MET A 130 15.65 5.49 -11.29
CA MET A 130 16.07 5.96 -12.61
C MET A 130 17.58 5.80 -12.77
N SER A 131 18.05 4.63 -13.22
CA SER A 131 19.45 4.48 -13.64
C SER A 131 19.67 5.06 -15.05
N ASP A 132 20.91 5.32 -15.45
CA ASP A 132 21.24 5.81 -16.80
C ASP A 132 20.71 4.89 -17.93
N ASP A 133 20.45 3.62 -17.62
CA ASP A 133 19.87 2.61 -18.54
C ASP A 133 18.32 2.50 -18.47
N THR A 134 17.66 3.26 -17.59
CA THR A 134 16.18 3.24 -17.52
C THR A 134 15.56 4.11 -18.61
N ALA A 135 14.86 3.47 -19.53
CA ALA A 135 14.14 4.14 -20.62
C ALA A 135 12.78 4.73 -20.19
N PHE A 136 12.41 4.61 -18.92
CA PHE A 136 11.07 4.95 -18.41
C PHE A 136 11.05 6.29 -17.69
N THR A 137 9.96 7.04 -17.86
CA THR A 137 9.70 8.22 -17.04
C THR A 137 9.09 7.84 -15.67
N ALA A 138 9.03 8.79 -14.73
CA ALA A 138 8.55 8.53 -13.36
C ALA A 138 7.11 8.01 -13.33
N ASP A 139 6.25 8.58 -14.18
CA ASP A 139 4.80 8.39 -14.19
C ASP A 139 4.34 7.43 -15.30
N GLU A 140 5.26 6.92 -16.12
CA GLU A 140 4.94 5.94 -17.15
C GLU A 140 4.54 4.61 -16.52
N VAL A 141 3.39 4.08 -16.94
CA VAL A 141 2.91 2.77 -16.50
C VAL A 141 3.83 1.69 -17.05
N LEU A 142 4.42 0.92 -16.15
CA LEU A 142 5.34 -0.15 -16.45
C LEU A 142 4.57 -1.39 -16.91
N THR A 143 5.19 -2.18 -17.78
CA THR A 143 4.61 -3.47 -18.14
C THR A 143 4.64 -4.40 -16.93
N PRO A 144 3.51 -5.00 -16.52
CA PRO A 144 3.49 -5.97 -15.43
C PRO A 144 4.35 -7.20 -15.77
N GLY A 145 5.00 -7.74 -14.75
CA GLY A 145 5.81 -8.95 -14.84
C GLY A 145 7.28 -8.75 -15.22
N GLN A 146 7.77 -7.52 -15.17
CA GLN A 146 9.17 -7.16 -15.37
C GLN A 146 9.91 -7.09 -14.02
N PHE A 147 11.24 -7.21 -14.06
CA PHE A 147 12.07 -7.00 -12.88
C PHE A 147 12.79 -5.66 -12.94
N LEU A 148 12.57 -4.82 -11.93
CA LEU A 148 13.32 -3.59 -11.70
C LEU A 148 14.46 -3.85 -10.71
N LYS A 149 15.62 -3.25 -10.99
CA LYS A 149 16.77 -3.26 -10.07
C LYS A 149 16.58 -2.18 -9.00
N VAL A 150 16.54 -2.57 -7.73
CA VAL A 150 16.32 -1.65 -6.59
C VAL A 150 17.62 -1.36 -5.83
N PRO A 151 18.11 -0.11 -5.74
CA PRO A 151 19.42 0.19 -5.16
C PRO A 151 19.53 -0.25 -3.70
N LEU A 152 20.65 -0.87 -3.34
CA LEU A 152 20.91 -1.37 -1.98
C LEU A 152 21.94 -0.52 -1.24
N CYS A 153 21.68 -0.24 0.03
CA CYS A 153 22.65 0.38 0.91
C CYS A 153 23.67 -0.69 1.34
N SER A 154 24.97 -0.42 1.29
CA SER A 154 25.99 -1.39 1.70
C SER A 154 27.07 -0.76 2.59
N PRO A 155 27.43 -1.40 3.72
CA PRO A 155 26.88 -2.64 4.24
C PRO A 155 25.55 -2.41 5.00
N SER A 156 24.56 -3.28 4.77
CA SER A 156 23.28 -3.27 5.48
C SER A 156 22.67 -4.68 5.50
N GLU A 157 21.74 -4.93 6.40
CA GLU A 157 21.09 -6.24 6.57
C GLU A 157 19.62 -6.11 6.98
N CYS A 158 18.85 -7.18 6.78
CA CYS A 158 17.51 -7.38 7.32
C CYS A 158 17.43 -8.78 7.93
N THR A 159 16.58 -8.95 8.94
CA THR A 159 16.15 -10.29 9.38
C THR A 159 14.89 -10.68 8.60
N MET A 160 14.68 -11.97 8.39
CA MET A 160 13.48 -12.50 7.72
C MET A 160 12.83 -13.60 8.55
N LYS A 161 11.50 -13.68 8.50
CA LYS A 161 10.74 -14.79 9.09
C LYS A 161 9.54 -15.17 8.20
N PRO A 162 9.10 -16.44 8.23
CA PRO A 162 7.78 -16.79 7.73
C PRO A 162 6.70 -16.02 8.48
N PHE A 163 5.69 -15.52 7.76
CA PHE A 163 4.60 -14.73 8.31
C PHE A 163 3.28 -15.11 7.65
N THR A 164 2.25 -15.37 8.46
CA THR A 164 0.89 -15.61 7.95
C THR A 164 0.09 -14.32 8.03
N LEU A 165 -0.40 -13.83 6.88
CA LEU A 165 -1.26 -12.64 6.85
C LEU A 165 -2.69 -13.02 7.20
N GLU A 166 -3.00 -12.90 8.50
CA GLU A 166 -4.33 -13.20 9.05
C GLU A 166 -5.39 -12.17 8.67
N PHE A 167 -5.02 -10.88 8.70
CA PHE A 167 -5.89 -9.77 8.33
C PHE A 167 -5.03 -8.53 8.03
N GLY A 168 -5.48 -7.66 7.14
CA GLY A 168 -4.78 -6.41 6.84
C GLY A 168 -4.29 -6.32 5.39
N VAL A 169 -3.59 -5.25 5.09
CA VAL A 169 -2.77 -5.10 3.87
C VAL A 169 -1.29 -5.02 4.22
N TYR A 170 -0.38 -5.06 3.24
CA TYR A 170 1.06 -4.99 3.57
C TYR A 170 1.46 -3.67 4.22
N LYS A 171 0.72 -2.57 4.01
CA LYS A 171 0.98 -1.31 4.73
C LYS A 171 0.82 -1.48 6.24
N ASP A 172 -0.24 -2.15 6.68
CA ASP A 172 -0.47 -2.43 8.11
C ASP A 172 0.71 -3.23 8.69
N ILE A 173 1.20 -4.22 7.93
CA ILE A 173 2.34 -5.07 8.34
C ILE A 173 3.67 -4.29 8.29
N ALA A 174 3.86 -3.44 7.29
CA ALA A 174 5.06 -2.64 7.13
C ALA A 174 5.24 -1.66 8.29
N ASP A 175 4.13 -1.06 8.75
CA ASP A 175 4.13 -0.19 9.93
C ASP A 175 4.42 -0.96 11.22
N GLU A 176 3.85 -2.17 11.37
CA GLU A 176 4.05 -3.00 12.56
C GLU A 176 5.51 -3.47 12.71
N TYR A 177 6.16 -3.81 11.60
CA TYR A 177 7.49 -4.44 11.60
C TYR A 177 8.64 -3.51 11.20
N ASP A 178 8.36 -2.21 11.06
CA ASP A 178 9.32 -1.19 10.61
C ASP A 178 10.07 -1.63 9.34
N THR A 179 9.29 -1.97 8.32
CA THR A 179 9.76 -2.38 6.99
C THR A 179 9.02 -1.59 5.91
N THR A 180 9.16 -1.98 4.65
CA THR A 180 8.47 -1.30 3.53
C THR A 180 7.56 -2.27 2.79
N VAL A 181 6.43 -1.76 2.30
CA VAL A 181 5.49 -2.53 1.44
C VAL A 181 6.25 -3.15 0.27
N GLY A 182 7.16 -2.38 -0.33
CA GLY A 182 7.98 -2.83 -1.44
C GLY A 182 8.89 -4.00 -1.08
N GLN A 183 9.53 -3.99 0.10
CA GLN A 183 10.37 -5.11 0.54
C GLN A 183 9.56 -6.38 0.82
N ILE A 184 8.34 -6.26 1.37
CA ILE A 184 7.42 -7.41 1.53
C ILE A 184 7.02 -7.94 0.15
N MET A 185 6.65 -7.07 -0.80
CA MET A 185 6.34 -7.47 -2.17
C MET A 185 7.51 -8.15 -2.87
N MET A 186 8.75 -7.68 -2.72
CA MET A 186 9.92 -8.30 -3.35
C MET A 186 10.17 -9.74 -2.88
N LEU A 187 9.75 -10.08 -1.67
CA LEU A 187 9.81 -11.42 -1.10
C LEU A 187 8.55 -12.25 -1.37
N SER A 188 7.50 -11.63 -1.89
CA SER A 188 6.25 -12.28 -2.32
C SER A 188 5.75 -11.69 -3.65
N PRO A 189 6.57 -11.75 -4.73
CA PRO A 189 6.45 -10.88 -5.91
C PRO A 189 5.18 -11.04 -6.73
N THR A 190 4.54 -12.21 -6.68
CA THR A 190 3.32 -12.50 -7.46
C THR A 190 2.05 -12.45 -6.63
N TYR A 191 2.15 -12.19 -5.33
CA TYR A 191 1.00 -12.08 -4.45
C TYR A 191 0.38 -10.68 -4.55
N ASN A 192 -0.93 -10.63 -4.85
CA ASN A 192 -1.68 -9.37 -4.92
C ASN A 192 -2.83 -9.31 -3.90
N TYR A 193 -3.59 -10.40 -3.74
CA TYR A 193 -4.77 -10.46 -2.88
C TYR A 193 -5.20 -11.92 -2.62
N SER A 194 -6.13 -12.13 -1.68
CA SER A 194 -6.76 -13.42 -1.40
C SER A 194 -8.20 -13.26 -0.90
N THR A 195 -9.08 -14.18 -1.30
CA THR A 195 -10.47 -14.27 -0.83
C THR A 195 -10.62 -15.18 0.40
N ALA A 196 -9.52 -15.55 1.06
CA ALA A 196 -9.52 -16.50 2.19
C ALA A 196 -10.46 -16.11 3.35
N LEU A 197 -10.71 -14.79 3.54
CA LEU A 197 -11.67 -14.29 4.52
C LEU A 197 -13.13 -14.64 4.21
N PHE A 198 -13.44 -14.88 2.93
CA PHE A 198 -14.77 -15.21 2.46
C PHE A 198 -14.98 -16.71 2.30
N ASP A 199 -14.02 -17.41 1.70
CA ASP A 199 -14.17 -18.83 1.34
C ASP A 199 -13.56 -19.81 2.37
N GLY A 200 -12.96 -19.30 3.44
CA GLY A 200 -12.39 -20.11 4.52
C GLY A 200 -11.12 -20.87 4.11
N LYS A 201 -10.49 -20.52 2.99
CA LYS A 201 -9.19 -21.11 2.59
C LYS A 201 -8.08 -20.69 3.55
N SER A 202 -6.96 -21.40 3.46
CA SER A 202 -5.74 -21.07 4.19
C SER A 202 -5.29 -19.64 3.89
N ARG A 203 -4.86 -18.95 4.94
CA ARG A 203 -4.25 -17.64 4.85
C ARG A 203 -2.94 -17.69 4.06
N PRO A 204 -2.61 -16.61 3.32
CA PRO A 204 -1.35 -16.55 2.60
C PRO A 204 -0.19 -16.48 3.58
N SER A 205 0.86 -17.24 3.25
CA SER A 205 2.16 -17.18 3.93
C SER A 205 3.10 -16.31 3.09
N LEU A 206 3.83 -15.43 3.77
CA LEU A 206 4.77 -14.47 3.23
C LEU A 206 6.13 -14.66 3.88
N ASP A 207 7.18 -14.20 3.22
CA ASP A 207 8.47 -13.97 3.85
C ASP A 207 8.54 -12.49 4.25
N LEU A 208 8.58 -12.24 5.56
CA LEU A 208 8.52 -10.90 6.12
C LEU A 208 9.93 -10.40 6.49
N PRO A 209 10.46 -9.36 5.83
CA PRO A 209 11.68 -8.69 6.23
C PRO A 209 11.39 -7.69 7.35
N PHE A 210 12.25 -7.65 8.37
CA PHE A 210 12.17 -6.72 9.49
C PHE A 210 13.57 -6.40 10.02
N ASN A 211 13.69 -5.38 10.87
CA ASN A 211 14.98 -4.90 11.40
C ASN A 211 15.99 -4.55 10.28
N CYS A 212 15.52 -3.89 9.23
CA CYS A 212 16.33 -3.54 8.06
C CYS A 212 17.23 -2.33 8.33
N THR A 213 18.51 -2.56 8.62
CA THR A 213 19.43 -1.52 9.12
C THR A 213 20.78 -1.52 8.41
N ALA A 214 21.39 -0.33 8.36
CA ALA A 214 22.79 -0.17 7.97
C ALA A 214 23.71 -0.70 9.09
N THR A 215 24.74 -1.47 8.73
CA THR A 215 25.70 -2.04 9.70
C THR A 215 26.98 -1.21 9.84
N SER A 216 27.05 -0.09 9.11
CA SER A 216 28.16 0.87 9.11
C SER A 216 27.64 2.28 8.86
N THR A 217 28.39 3.29 9.30
CA THR A 217 28.14 4.69 8.95
C THR A 217 28.65 5.04 7.53
N ASN A 218 29.61 4.27 7.01
CA ASN A 218 30.14 4.43 5.66
C ASN A 218 29.32 3.56 4.68
N ILE A 219 28.28 4.15 4.10
CA ILE A 219 27.36 3.46 3.19
C ILE A 219 27.66 3.80 1.73
N THR A 220 27.73 2.76 0.90
CA THR A 220 27.77 2.85 -0.57
C THR A 220 26.43 2.40 -1.14
N VAL A 221 25.97 3.06 -2.20
CA VAL A 221 24.79 2.62 -2.95
C VAL A 221 25.21 1.62 -4.02
N LEU A 222 24.62 0.43 -4.00
CA LEU A 222 24.80 -0.60 -5.03
C LEU A 222 23.65 -0.51 -6.03
N SER A 223 23.91 0.16 -7.16
CA SER A 223 22.96 0.44 -8.25
C SER A 223 22.95 -0.58 -9.38
#